data_AF-N1JDZ7-F1
#
_entry.id   AF-N1JDZ7-F1
#
_cell.length_a   1.000
_cell.length_b   1.000
_cell.length_c   1.000
_cell.angle_alpha   90.00
_cell.angle_beta   90.00
_cell.angle_gamma   90.00
#
_symmetry.space_group_name_H-M   'P 1'
#
loop_
_entity.id
_entity.type
_entity.pdbx_description
1 polymer ?
#
loop_
_entity_poly.entity_id
_entity_poly.type
_entity_poly.pdbx_seq_one_letter_code
_entity_poly.pdbx_strand_id
1 'polypeptide(L)'
;MKVLLAASTAGLAAFLLLVPTAYGLHYFKCNSRRIFAYSVIVGYTDSATYEQIQAGDPHFAGGHTYGAYRFTDYLPDGSPRNYLVQMVNVNPYYRLFESSGGRWHICTMEGS
;
A
#
# COMPACT_ATOMS: atom_id res chain seq x y z
N MET A 1 27.26 8.42 51.85
CA MET A 1 26.11 8.50 50.92
C MET A 1 26.40 9.57 49.86
N LYS A 2 26.47 9.20 48.57
CA LYS A 2 26.11 10.07 47.42
C LYS A 2 26.26 9.26 46.12
N VAL A 3 25.22 8.50 45.80
CA VAL A 3 24.26 8.69 44.71
C VAL A 3 24.73 8.07 43.38
N LEU A 4 24.35 6.81 43.22
CA LEU A 4 24.31 6.04 41.98
C LEU A 4 23.23 6.63 41.06
N LEU A 5 23.55 7.58 40.18
CA LEU A 5 22.55 8.15 39.26
C LEU A 5 23.15 8.49 37.87
N ALA A 6 23.89 7.56 37.26
CA ALA A 6 24.38 7.75 35.89
C ALA A 6 23.94 6.66 34.88
N ALA A 7 23.18 5.65 35.31
CA ALA A 7 22.82 4.51 34.46
C ALA A 7 21.46 4.65 33.72
N SER A 8 20.65 5.67 34.05
CA SER A 8 19.23 5.68 33.66
C SER A 8 18.92 6.36 32.32
N THR A 9 19.89 6.99 31.64
CA THR A 9 19.62 7.75 30.40
C THR A 9 19.87 6.97 29.10
N ALA A 10 20.60 5.84 29.15
CA ALA A 10 20.85 5.02 27.95
C ALA A 10 19.64 4.13 27.56
N GLY A 11 18.71 3.86 28.49
CA GLY A 11 17.59 2.94 28.25
C GLY A 11 16.47 3.50 27.37
N LEU A 12 16.26 4.83 27.34
CA LEU A 12 15.14 5.43 26.61
C LEU A 12 15.37 5.52 25.09
N ALA A 13 16.62 5.67 24.65
CA ALA A 13 16.95 5.68 23.22
C ALA A 13 16.75 4.30 22.56
N ALA A 14 16.98 3.21 23.31
CA ALA A 14 16.79 1.85 22.82
C ALA A 14 15.31 1.48 22.64
N PHE A 15 14.38 2.08 23.40
CA PHE A 15 12.95 1.80 23.30
C PHE A 15 12.28 2.44 22.07
N LEU A 16 12.79 3.57 21.60
CA LEU A 16 12.27 4.22 20.38
C LEU A 16 12.61 3.43 19.10
N LEU A 17 13.70 2.66 19.11
CA LEU A 17 14.09 1.78 18.00
C LEU A 17 13.24 0.50 17.90
N LEU A 18 12.48 0.18 18.95
CA LEU A 18 11.69 -1.05 19.05
C LEU A 18 10.20 -0.85 18.76
N VAL A 19 9.75 0.37 18.46
CA VAL A 19 8.35 0.58 18.04
C VAL A 19 8.23 0.00 16.63
N PRO A 20 7.58 -1.17 16.45
CA PRO A 20 7.24 -1.60 15.11
C PRO A 20 6.29 -0.52 14.61
N THR A 21 6.65 0.16 13.53
CA THR A 21 5.73 1.10 12.89
C THR A 21 4.46 0.30 12.58
N ALA A 22 3.37 0.57 13.29
CA ALA A 22 2.12 -0.19 13.15
C ALA A 22 1.59 -0.15 11.70
N TYR A 23 2.03 0.82 10.91
CA TYR A 23 1.78 0.91 9.46
C TYR A 23 2.53 -0.11 8.60
N GLY A 24 3.51 -0.83 9.14
CA GLY A 24 4.22 -1.92 8.45
C GLY A 24 3.45 -3.24 8.41
N LEU A 25 2.27 -3.32 9.05
CA LEU A 25 1.51 -4.57 9.20
C LEU A 25 0.56 -4.85 8.03
N HIS A 26 0.03 -3.82 7.36
CA HIS A 26 -0.88 -4.00 6.22
C HIS A 26 -0.16 -3.98 4.87
N TYR A 27 -0.53 -4.91 4.01
CA TYR A 27 0.02 -5.02 2.66
C TYR A 27 -1.05 -5.50 1.68
N PHE A 28 -0.87 -5.16 0.40
CA PHE A 28 -1.65 -5.71 -0.69
C PHE A 28 -0.92 -6.90 -1.30
N LYS A 29 -1.64 -7.99 -1.49
CA LYS A 29 -1.16 -9.20 -2.15
C LYS A 29 -1.90 -9.42 -3.46
N CYS A 30 -1.15 -9.50 -4.55
CA CYS A 30 -1.70 -9.69 -5.90
C CYS A 30 -1.57 -11.16 -6.37
N ASN A 31 -2.25 -11.52 -7.46
CA ASN A 31 -2.24 -12.87 -8.01
C ASN A 31 -0.84 -13.36 -8.42
N SER A 32 0.02 -12.46 -8.91
CA SER A 32 1.44 -12.74 -9.17
C SER A 32 2.28 -13.07 -7.94
N ARG A 33 1.70 -13.00 -6.73
CA ARG A 33 2.38 -13.03 -5.43
C ARG A 33 3.24 -11.79 -5.15
N ARG A 34 3.13 -10.73 -5.96
CA ARG A 34 3.71 -9.43 -5.62
C ARG A 34 3.02 -8.87 -4.39
N ILE A 35 3.82 -8.32 -3.48
CA ILE A 35 3.38 -7.70 -2.24
C ILE A 35 3.75 -6.22 -2.28
N PHE A 36 2.79 -5.36 -1.99
CA PHE A 36 3.01 -3.93 -1.84
C PHE A 36 2.65 -3.51 -0.42
N ALA A 37 3.56 -2.84 0.27
CA ALA A 37 3.23 -2.24 1.56
C ALA A 37 2.10 -1.22 1.39
N TYR A 38 1.20 -1.14 2.36
CA TYR A 38 0.08 -0.20 2.33
C TYR A 38 0.55 1.25 2.09
N SER A 39 1.62 1.67 2.77
CA SER A 39 2.21 3.01 2.63
C SER A 39 2.66 3.34 1.21
N VAL A 40 3.16 2.36 0.46
CA VAL A 40 3.57 2.55 -0.95
C VAL A 40 2.35 2.84 -1.81
N ILE A 41 1.26 2.11 -1.59
CA ILE A 41 0.02 2.32 -2.33
C ILE A 41 -0.62 3.67 -1.98
N VAL A 42 -0.58 4.06 -0.70
CA VAL A 42 -1.02 5.41 -0.29
C VAL A 42 -0.18 6.48 -1.00
N GLY A 43 1.14 6.33 -1.08
CA GLY A 43 1.98 7.28 -1.82
C GLY A 43 1.61 7.38 -3.31
N TYR A 44 1.17 6.29 -3.94
CA TYR A 44 0.68 6.34 -5.33
C TYR A 44 -0.66 7.05 -5.48
N THR A 45 -1.43 7.20 -4.41
CA THR A 45 -2.71 7.93 -4.47
C THR A 45 -2.51 9.43 -4.63
N ASP A 46 -1.35 9.98 -4.24
CA ASP A 46 -0.99 11.38 -4.50
C ASP A 46 -0.88 11.68 -6.00
N SER A 47 -0.60 10.66 -6.81
CA SER A 47 -0.54 10.76 -8.28
C SER A 47 -1.86 10.38 -8.97
N ALA A 48 -2.85 9.92 -8.21
CA ALA A 48 -4.13 9.48 -8.74
C ALA A 48 -5.04 10.69 -8.97
N THR A 49 -5.58 10.78 -10.19
CA THR A 49 -6.39 11.92 -10.63
C THR A 49 -7.66 11.44 -11.31
N TYR A 50 -8.68 12.30 -11.37
CA TYR A 50 -9.96 11.97 -12.00
C TYR A 50 -9.78 11.75 -13.51
N GLU A 51 -8.90 12.52 -14.15
CA GLU A 51 -8.60 12.46 -15.59
C GLU A 51 -7.92 11.15 -16.00
N GLN A 52 -7.30 10.46 -15.06
CA GLN A 52 -6.66 9.16 -15.30
C GLN A 52 -7.64 7.98 -15.24
N ILE A 53 -8.91 8.20 -14.87
CA ILE A 53 -9.93 7.15 -14.91
C ILE A 53 -10.27 6.84 -16.38
N GLN A 54 -10.19 5.57 -16.77
CA GLN A 54 -10.43 5.15 -18.17
C GLN A 54 -11.65 4.23 -18.29
N ALA A 55 -12.23 4.22 -19.49
CA ALA A 55 -13.21 3.21 -19.87
C ALA A 55 -12.57 1.81 -19.81
N GLY A 56 -13.22 0.88 -19.11
CA GLY A 56 -12.71 -0.47 -18.88
C GLY A 56 -12.02 -0.66 -17.52
N ASP A 57 -11.88 0.40 -16.73
CA ASP A 57 -11.45 0.26 -15.34
C ASP A 57 -12.48 -0.50 -14.51
N PRO A 58 -12.04 -1.27 -13.50
CA PRO A 58 -12.95 -1.97 -12.62
C PRO A 58 -13.93 -0.99 -11.97
N HIS A 59 -15.21 -1.22 -12.22
CA HIS A 59 -16.26 -0.47 -11.55
C HIS A 59 -16.34 -0.88 -10.07
N PHE A 60 -16.69 0.06 -9.20
CA PHE A 60 -16.93 -0.21 -7.79
C PHE A 60 -18.42 -0.03 -7.49
N ALA A 61 -19.18 -1.13 -7.40
CA ALA A 61 -20.62 -1.05 -7.15
C ALA A 61 -20.97 -0.50 -5.75
N GLY A 62 -20.06 -0.61 -4.79
CA GLY A 62 -20.27 -0.14 -3.41
C GLY A 62 -20.01 1.36 -3.20
N GLY A 63 -19.61 2.10 -4.22
CA GLY A 63 -19.25 3.52 -4.08
C GLY A 63 -18.84 4.18 -5.40
N HIS A 64 -18.05 5.24 -5.30
CA HIS A 64 -17.57 6.01 -6.45
C HIS A 64 -16.04 6.04 -6.48
N THR A 65 -15.48 5.74 -7.65
CA THR A 65 -14.07 5.98 -7.94
C THR A 65 -13.90 7.45 -8.35
N TYR A 66 -13.00 8.17 -7.68
CA TYR A 66 -12.74 9.60 -7.95
C TYR A 66 -11.29 9.89 -8.34
N GLY A 67 -10.44 8.87 -8.35
CA GLY A 67 -9.08 8.97 -8.87
C GLY A 67 -8.56 7.62 -9.31
N ALA A 68 -7.70 7.62 -10.33
CA ALA A 68 -6.98 6.44 -10.78
C ALA A 68 -5.51 6.77 -11.01
N TYR A 69 -4.64 5.79 -10.81
CA TYR A 69 -3.23 5.86 -11.15
C TYR A 69 -2.74 4.51 -11.69
N ARG A 70 -2.02 4.52 -12.81
CA ARG A 70 -1.43 3.32 -13.41
C ARG A 70 0.08 3.37 -13.28
N PHE A 71 0.66 2.22 -12.97
CA PHE A 71 2.10 2.04 -12.95
C PHE A 71 2.48 0.65 -13.42
N THR A 72 3.75 0.50 -13.79
CA THR A 72 4.34 -0.79 -14.15
C THR A 72 5.41 -1.13 -13.13
N ASP A 73 5.40 -2.36 -12.65
CA ASP A 73 6.46 -2.92 -11.82
C ASP A 73 6.96 -4.22 -12.46
N TYR A 74 8.15 -4.68 -12.09
CA TYR A 74 8.77 -5.87 -12.66
C TYR A 74 8.68 -7.02 -11.66
N LEU A 75 8.19 -8.17 -12.15
CA LEU A 75 8.19 -9.40 -11.38
C LEU A 75 9.62 -9.95 -11.20
N PRO A 76 9.85 -10.90 -10.27
CA PRO A 76 11.19 -11.47 -10.06
C PRO A 76 11.82 -12.12 -11.29
N ASP A 77 11.01 -12.54 -12.26
CA ASP A 77 11.46 -13.09 -13.55
C ASP A 77 11.80 -11.99 -14.59
N GLY A 78 11.71 -10.72 -14.22
CA GLY A 78 11.94 -9.56 -15.09
C GLY A 78 10.77 -9.24 -16.01
N SER A 79 9.65 -9.97 -15.94
CA SER A 79 8.48 -9.65 -16.75
C SER A 79 7.74 -8.41 -16.21
N PRO A 80 7.32 -7.47 -17.08
CA PRO A 80 6.59 -6.29 -16.64
C PRO A 80 5.16 -6.69 -16.22
N ARG A 81 4.65 -6.02 -15.20
CA ARG A 81 3.29 -6.17 -14.70
C ARG A 81 2.66 -4.80 -14.51
N ASN A 82 1.48 -4.62 -15.08
CA ASN A 82 0.72 -3.38 -14.97
C ASN A 82 -0.21 -3.42 -13.78
N TYR A 83 -0.28 -2.30 -13.07
CA TYR A 83 -1.09 -2.11 -11.89
C TYR A 83 -1.96 -0.87 -12.03
N LEU A 84 -3.07 -0.87 -11.30
CA LEU A 84 -4.01 0.23 -11.21
C LEU A 84 -4.37 0.47 -9.74
N VAL A 85 -4.11 1.67 -9.25
CA VAL A 85 -4.63 2.17 -7.99
C VAL A 85 -5.90 2.96 -8.29
N GLN A 86 -6.96 2.74 -7.52
CA GLN A 86 -8.18 3.53 -7.55
C GLN A 86 -8.42 4.13 -6.18
N MET A 87 -8.73 5.43 -6.14
CA MET A 87 -9.27 6.09 -4.96
C MET A 87 -10.79 5.99 -4.97
N VAL A 88 -11.37 5.51 -3.87
CA VAL A 88 -12.81 5.29 -3.69
C VAL A 88 -13.30 5.95 -2.41
N ASN A 89 -14.59 6.27 -2.36
CA ASN A 89 -15.20 6.97 -1.21
C ASN A 89 -15.62 6.03 -0.05
N VAL A 90 -15.19 4.76 -0.08
CA VAL A 90 -15.50 3.75 0.94
C VAL A 90 -14.21 3.17 1.50
N ASN A 91 -14.13 3.03 2.82
CA ASN A 91 -13.00 2.40 3.53
C ASN A 91 -12.61 1.04 2.87
N PRO A 92 -11.33 0.81 2.52
CA PRO A 92 -10.12 1.53 2.94
C PRO A 92 -9.71 2.71 2.05
N TYR A 93 -10.64 3.25 1.26
CA TYR A 93 -10.48 4.41 0.37
C TYR A 93 -9.59 4.18 -0.84
N TYR A 94 -8.92 3.03 -0.91
CA TYR A 94 -8.01 2.68 -1.98
C TYR A 94 -8.20 1.22 -2.39
N ARG A 95 -8.12 0.97 -3.69
CA ARG A 95 -8.15 -0.38 -4.27
C ARG A 95 -6.96 -0.53 -5.19
N LEU A 96 -6.26 -1.66 -5.08
CA LEU A 96 -5.15 -2.01 -5.98
C LEU A 96 -5.60 -3.16 -6.88
N PHE A 97 -5.26 -3.06 -8.15
CA PHE A 97 -5.48 -4.10 -9.15
C PHE A 97 -4.20 -4.44 -9.89
N GLU A 98 -4.11 -5.70 -10.29
CA GLU A 98 -3.08 -6.24 -11.17
C GLU A 98 -3.69 -6.64 -12.51
N SER A 99 -3.03 -6.30 -13.60
CA SER A 99 -3.42 -6.77 -14.93
C SER A 99 -2.84 -8.15 -15.22
N SER A 100 -3.71 -9.12 -15.48
CA SER A 100 -3.32 -10.48 -15.89
C SER A 100 -4.33 -11.04 -16.89
N GLY A 101 -3.83 -11.55 -18.03
CA GLY A 101 -4.67 -12.10 -19.10
C GLY A 101 -5.63 -11.07 -19.72
N GLY A 102 -5.23 -9.80 -19.79
CA GLY A 102 -6.07 -8.71 -20.32
C GLY A 102 -7.21 -8.29 -19.39
N ARG A 103 -7.23 -8.77 -18.14
CA ARG A 103 -8.24 -8.42 -17.13
C ARG A 103 -7.57 -7.86 -15.88
N TRP A 104 -8.30 -6.99 -15.19
CA TRP A 104 -7.91 -6.48 -13.88
C TRP A 104 -8.37 -7.44 -12.78
N HIS A 105 -7.45 -7.81 -11.91
CA HIS A 105 -7.70 -8.64 -10.74
C HIS A 105 -7.40 -7.82 -9.49
N ILE A 106 -8.32 -7.82 -8.52
CA ILE A 106 -8.13 -7.08 -7.27
C ILE A 106 -7.01 -7.74 -6.45
N CYS A 107 -6.13 -6.91 -5.89
CA CYS A 107 -5.18 -7.36 -4.88
C CYS A 107 -5.82 -7.27 -3.51
N THR A 108 -5.70 -8.32 -2.72
CA THR A 108 -6.33 -8.41 -1.39
C THR A 108 -5.46 -7.69 -0.37
N MET A 109 -6.08 -6.86 0.47
CA MET A 109 -5.42 -6.28 1.63
C MET A 109 -5.36 -7.33 2.74
N GLU A 110 -4.16 -7.62 3.23
CA GLU A 110 -3.88 -8.52 4.34
C GLU A 110 -3.08 -7.77 5.41
N GLY A 111 -3.00 -8.32 6.62
CA GLY A 111 -2.31 -7.71 7.76
C GLY A 111 -3.24 -7.38 8.93
N SER A 112 -2.68 -7.31 10.14
CA SER A 112 -3.39 -7.21 11.42
C SER A 112 -2.99 -5.97 12.20
#